data_AF-A0A4R4FCP3-F1
#
_entry.id   AF-A0A4R4FCP3-F1
#
_cell.length_a   1.000
_cell.length_b   1.000
_cell.length_c   1.000
_cell.angle_alpha   90.00
_cell.angle_beta   90.00
_cell.angle_gamma   90.00
#
_symmetry.space_group_name_H-M   'P 1'
#
loop_
_entity.id
_entity.type
_entity.pdbx_description
1 polymer ?
#
loop_
_entity_poly.entity_id
_entity_poly.type
_entity_poly.pdbx_seq_one_letter_code
_entity_poly.pdbx_strand_id
1 'polypeptide(L)'
;MECLFCGFPLQKYLQDNSIDDLDKKILCTRCGTSGNGLMGPVTVKCEYCNIAMVQTRYGIREFAVKYNESLEGVQEKIMESMGINEREYKNMTLQRDPRILAEVERIKGGNPYALFLKEQFPDDFDMAAFEGRELQAKQEAEQKQKEAEARLPRCPRCGSTDIRKWYAPINVNNGVYVKRLSCNKCGKTWMS
;
A
#
# COMPACT_ATOMS: atom_id res chain seq x y z
N MET A 1 3.86 -0.59 -32.37
CA MET A 1 4.65 -1.26 -31.33
C MET A 1 3.74 -2.21 -30.56
N GLU A 2 4.08 -3.49 -30.58
CA GLU A 2 3.39 -4.57 -29.86
C GLU A 2 4.30 -5.07 -28.73
N CYS A 3 3.71 -5.57 -27.65
CA CYS A 3 4.48 -6.18 -26.56
C CYS A 3 5.13 -7.48 -27.04
N LEU A 4 6.46 -7.55 -27.01
CA LEU A 4 7.23 -8.72 -27.47
C LEU A 4 6.94 -10.01 -26.68
N PHE A 5 6.34 -9.90 -25.49
CA PHE A 5 6.04 -11.05 -24.63
C PHE A 5 4.65 -11.64 -24.86
N CYS A 6 3.66 -10.82 -25.23
CA CYS A 6 2.26 -11.27 -25.32
C CYS A 6 1.50 -10.79 -26.57
N GLY A 7 2.17 -10.08 -27.50
CA GLY A 7 1.55 -9.56 -28.72
C GLY A 7 0.55 -8.43 -28.49
N PHE A 8 0.43 -7.90 -27.26
CA PHE A 8 -0.53 -6.84 -26.96
C PHE A 8 -0.21 -5.57 -27.76
N PRO A 9 -1.19 -4.97 -28.47
CA PRO A 9 -0.97 -3.82 -29.33
C PRO A 9 -0.85 -2.52 -28.50
N LEU A 10 0.24 -2.40 -27.76
CA LEU A 10 0.45 -1.36 -26.76
C LEU A 10 0.32 0.04 -27.35
N GLN A 11 0.92 0.31 -28.52
CA GLN A 11 0.83 1.63 -29.15
C GLN A 11 -0.60 2.01 -29.50
N LYS A 12 -1.38 1.08 -30.05
CA LYS A 12 -2.78 1.30 -30.37
C LYS A 12 -3.60 1.53 -29.10
N TYR A 13 -3.37 0.74 -28.06
CA TYR A 13 -4.04 0.93 -26.78
C TYR A 13 -3.77 2.30 -26.17
N LEU A 14 -2.51 2.75 -26.15
CA LEU A 14 -2.14 4.07 -25.63
C LEU A 14 -2.81 5.19 -26.44
N GLN A 15 -2.82 5.08 -27.78
CA GLN A 15 -3.50 6.04 -28.65
C GLN A 15 -5.02 6.06 -28.42
N ASP A 16 -5.66 4.89 -28.41
CA ASP A 16 -7.11 4.75 -28.22
C ASP A 16 -7.57 5.29 -26.86
N ASN A 17 -6.68 5.31 -25.85
CA ASN A 17 -6.95 5.82 -24.50
C ASN A 17 -6.31 7.19 -24.21
N SER A 18 -5.74 7.86 -25.22
CA SER A 18 -5.10 9.18 -25.08
C SER A 18 -4.03 9.22 -23.98
N ILE A 19 -3.23 8.16 -23.86
CA ILE A 19 -2.09 8.07 -22.94
C ILE A 19 -0.81 8.38 -23.71
N ASP A 20 -0.32 9.62 -23.60
CA ASP A 20 0.79 10.15 -24.41
C ASP A 20 2.06 10.50 -23.61
N ASP A 21 1.92 10.70 -22.30
CA ASP A 21 2.98 11.17 -21.41
C ASP A 21 2.89 10.45 -20.06
N LEU A 22 3.81 9.49 -19.87
CA LEU A 22 3.86 8.60 -18.72
C LEU A 22 4.34 9.30 -17.44
N ASP A 23 4.84 10.54 -17.53
CA ASP A 23 5.22 11.36 -16.37
C ASP A 23 4.00 12.05 -15.74
N LYS A 24 2.88 12.15 -16.48
CA LYS A 24 1.60 12.57 -15.91
C LYS A 24 1.01 11.50 -15.03
N LYS A 25 0.29 11.90 -13.99
CA LYS A 25 -0.40 10.98 -13.09
C LYS A 25 -1.40 10.13 -13.88
N ILE A 26 -1.25 8.81 -13.85
CA ILE A 26 -2.21 7.86 -14.39
C ILE A 26 -2.94 7.20 -13.22
N LEU A 27 -4.27 7.16 -13.27
CA LEU A 27 -5.10 6.54 -12.25
C LEU A 27 -6.41 5.98 -12.83
N CYS A 28 -7.07 5.09 -12.10
CA CYS A 28 -8.44 4.69 -12.39
C CYS A 28 -9.39 5.78 -11.92
N THR A 29 -10.16 6.40 -12.81
CA THR A 29 -11.12 7.46 -12.43
C THR A 29 -12.28 6.92 -11.60
N ARG A 30 -12.61 5.63 -11.73
CA ARG A 30 -13.70 5.00 -11.00
C ARG A 30 -13.39 4.77 -9.53
N CYS A 31 -12.25 4.12 -9.24
CA CYS A 31 -11.90 3.79 -7.86
C CYS A 31 -10.76 4.64 -7.32
N GLY A 32 -9.87 5.20 -8.13
CA GLY A 32 -8.74 6.00 -7.66
C GLY A 32 -7.42 5.27 -7.50
N THR A 33 -7.32 3.99 -7.87
CA THR A 33 -6.04 3.28 -7.86
C THR A 33 -5.04 3.93 -8.81
N SER A 34 -3.77 4.04 -8.39
CA SER A 34 -2.71 4.70 -9.16
C SER A 34 -2.06 3.72 -10.13
N GLY A 35 -1.92 4.12 -11.40
CA GLY A 35 -1.23 3.36 -12.44
C GLY A 35 0.28 3.58 -12.48
N ASN A 36 0.77 4.67 -11.89
CA ASN A 36 2.18 5.01 -11.96
C ASN A 36 2.96 4.46 -10.77
N GLY A 37 3.88 3.54 -11.05
CA GLY A 37 5.00 3.25 -10.17
C GLY A 37 6.12 4.24 -10.46
N LEU A 38 6.42 5.15 -9.54
CA LEU A 38 7.62 6.00 -9.62
C LEU A 38 8.93 5.18 -9.80
N MET A 39 8.88 3.85 -9.60
CA MET A 39 9.99 2.91 -9.76
C MET A 39 9.56 1.53 -10.36
N GLY A 40 8.47 1.48 -11.13
CA GLY A 40 7.89 0.20 -11.59
C GLY A 40 7.14 0.26 -12.92
N PRO A 41 6.58 -0.87 -13.39
CA PRO A 41 5.83 -0.90 -14.64
C PRO A 41 4.59 0.00 -14.55
N VAL A 42 4.36 0.81 -15.59
CA VAL A 42 3.14 1.60 -15.72
C VAL A 42 1.98 0.66 -15.95
N THR A 43 1.00 0.72 -15.05
CA THR A 43 -0.23 -0.07 -15.17
C THR A 43 -1.26 0.76 -15.92
N VAL A 44 -1.68 0.27 -17.09
CA VAL A 44 -2.58 1.00 -18.00
C VAL A 44 -4.04 0.51 -17.94
N LYS A 45 -4.32 -0.51 -17.12
CA LYS A 45 -5.64 -1.08 -16.85
C LYS A 45 -5.81 -1.29 -15.35
N CYS A 46 -6.92 -0.83 -14.79
CA CYS A 46 -7.22 -1.02 -13.37
C CYS A 46 -7.45 -2.50 -13.05
N GLU A 47 -6.70 -3.05 -12.08
CA GLU A 47 -6.87 -4.44 -11.64
C GLU A 47 -8.19 -4.67 -10.89
N TYR A 48 -8.75 -3.65 -10.24
CA TYR A 48 -10.00 -3.75 -9.48
C TYR A 48 -11.23 -3.52 -10.35
N CYS A 49 -11.22 -2.45 -11.16
CA CYS A 49 -12.37 -2.04 -11.96
C CYS A 49 -12.37 -2.65 -13.36
N ASN A 50 -11.25 -3.23 -13.81
CA ASN A 50 -11.06 -3.79 -15.14
C ASN A 50 -11.28 -2.79 -16.30
N ILE A 51 -11.18 -1.48 -16.02
CA ILE A 51 -11.27 -0.39 -17.01
C ILE A 51 -9.89 0.15 -17.35
N ALA A 52 -9.77 0.85 -18.47
CA ALA A 52 -8.57 1.60 -18.80
C ALA A 52 -8.28 2.66 -17.74
N MET A 53 -7.01 2.87 -17.42
CA MET A 53 -6.61 3.99 -16.58
C MET A 53 -6.56 5.28 -17.40
N VAL A 54 -6.81 6.40 -16.74
CA VAL A 54 -6.81 7.73 -17.37
C VAL A 54 -5.55 8.47 -16.95
N GLN A 55 -4.89 9.08 -17.94
CA GLN A 55 -3.84 10.05 -17.72
C GLN A 55 -4.48 11.39 -17.34
N THR A 56 -4.15 11.92 -16.17
CA THR A 56 -4.62 13.24 -15.76
C THR A 56 -3.85 14.33 -16.49
N ARG A 57 -4.37 15.56 -16.48
CA ARG A 57 -3.65 16.73 -17.00
C ARG A 57 -2.43 17.15 -16.17
N TYR A 58 -2.22 16.55 -15.01
CA TYR A 58 -1.19 16.95 -14.04
C TYR A 58 -0.06 15.94 -13.98
N GLY A 59 1.16 16.44 -13.77
CA GLY A 59 2.29 15.62 -13.34
C GLY A 59 2.05 14.97 -11.97
N ILE A 60 2.77 13.89 -11.65
CA ILE A 60 2.65 13.23 -10.32
C ILE A 60 2.86 14.23 -9.17
N ARG A 61 3.85 15.13 -9.30
CA ARG A 61 4.16 16.15 -8.28
C ARG A 61 3.06 17.19 -8.16
N GLU A 62 2.58 17.71 -9.28
CA GLU A 62 1.51 18.71 -9.30
C GLU A 62 0.20 18.15 -8.74
N PHE A 63 -0.13 16.89 -9.07
CA PHE A 63 -1.28 16.21 -8.50
C PHE A 63 -1.18 16.10 -6.96
N ALA A 64 0.01 15.78 -6.44
CA ALA A 64 0.24 15.74 -4.99
C ALA A 64 0.12 17.12 -4.34
N VAL A 65 0.58 18.18 -5.01
CA VAL A 65 0.40 19.57 -4.54
C VAL A 65 -1.09 19.90 -4.45
N LYS A 66 -1.88 19.62 -5.48
CA LYS A 66 -3.33 19.85 -5.48
C LYS A 66 -4.07 19.09 -4.39
N TYR A 67 -3.67 17.84 -4.15
CA TYR A 67 -4.21 17.09 -3.03
C TYR A 67 -3.87 17.74 -1.69
N ASN A 68 -2.62 18.19 -1.49
CA ASN A 68 -2.23 18.88 -0.26
C ASN A 68 -2.96 20.22 -0.09
N GLU A 69 -3.18 20.98 -1.16
CA GLU A 69 -3.99 22.20 -1.16
C GLU A 69 -5.43 21.90 -0.70
N SER A 70 -6.00 20.76 -1.09
CA SER A 70 -7.33 20.33 -0.61
C SER A 70 -7.41 20.04 0.90
N LEU A 71 -6.25 19.96 1.57
CA LEU A 71 -6.09 19.72 3.00
C LEU A 71 -5.65 20.97 3.78
N GLU A 72 -5.55 22.13 3.12
CA GLU A 72 -5.18 23.38 3.79
C GLU A 72 -6.15 23.70 4.94
N GLY A 73 -5.61 24.14 6.08
CA GLY A 73 -6.40 24.43 7.28
C GLY A 73 -6.83 23.20 8.10
N VAL A 74 -6.60 21.97 7.60
CA VAL A 74 -6.96 20.75 8.34
C VAL A 74 -6.01 20.51 9.50
N GLN A 75 -4.71 20.79 9.33
CA GLN A 75 -3.70 20.60 10.38
C GLN A 75 -4.04 21.42 11.62
N GLU A 76 -4.40 22.69 11.46
CA GLU A 76 -4.76 23.60 12.55
C GLU A 76 -5.98 23.08 13.31
N LYS A 77 -7.01 22.64 12.58
CA LYS A 77 -8.22 22.04 13.15
C LYS A 77 -7.93 20.75 13.91
N ILE A 78 -7.01 19.92 13.43
CA ILE A 78 -6.59 18.70 14.14
C ILE A 78 -5.92 19.08 15.47
N MET A 79 -4.93 19.98 15.43
CA MET A 79 -4.21 20.42 16.63
C MET A 79 -5.16 21.02 17.67
N GLU A 80 -6.10 21.87 17.23
CA GLU A 80 -7.14 22.44 18.10
C GLU A 80 -8.06 21.36 18.69
N SER A 81 -8.59 20.46 17.85
CA SER A 81 -9.54 19.43 18.29
C SER A 81 -8.93 18.40 19.24
N MET A 82 -7.67 18.06 19.05
CA MET A 82 -6.96 17.07 19.87
C MET A 82 -6.24 17.70 21.07
N GLY A 83 -6.17 19.04 21.13
CA GLY A 83 -5.44 19.76 22.18
C GLY A 83 -3.93 19.48 22.16
N ILE A 84 -3.34 19.27 20.98
CA ILE A 84 -1.92 18.94 20.79
C ILE A 84 -1.18 20.08 20.11
N ASN A 85 0.11 20.21 20.37
CA ASN A 85 0.96 21.19 19.68
C ASN A 85 1.55 20.64 18.36
N GLU A 86 2.21 21.51 17.59
CA GLU A 86 2.80 21.17 16.30
C GLU A 86 3.85 20.05 16.38
N ARG A 87 4.64 20.00 17.47
CA ARG A 87 5.66 18.96 17.66
C ARG A 87 5.00 17.60 17.86
N GLU A 88 3.95 17.54 18.68
CA GLU A 88 3.16 16.33 18.91
C GLU A 88 2.48 15.88 17.61
N TYR A 89 1.84 16.79 16.88
CA TYR A 89 1.22 16.49 15.58
C TYR A 89 2.24 15.90 14.59
N LYS A 90 3.42 16.51 14.45
CA LYS A 90 4.49 15.99 13.59
C LYS A 90 4.96 14.60 14.02
N ASN A 91 5.14 14.37 15.32
CA ASN A 91 5.52 13.06 15.85
C ASN A 91 4.46 11.99 15.56
N MET A 92 3.18 12.30 15.79
CA MET A 92 2.06 11.40 15.52
C MET A 92 1.95 11.07 14.03
N THR A 93 2.13 12.08 13.16
CA THR A 93 2.14 11.90 11.70
C THR A 93 3.30 11.00 11.25
N LEU A 94 4.51 11.24 11.76
CA LEU A 94 5.69 10.40 11.47
C LEU A 94 5.50 8.95 11.92
N GLN A 95 4.84 8.74 13.05
CA GLN A 95 4.51 7.41 13.58
C GLN A 95 3.30 6.77 12.91
N ARG A 96 2.64 7.46 11.98
CA ARG A 96 1.39 7.03 11.32
C ARG A 96 0.31 6.67 12.35
N ASP A 97 0.18 7.51 13.38
CA ASP A 97 -0.82 7.31 14.43
C ASP A 97 -2.23 7.33 13.81
N PRO A 98 -3.04 6.27 13.99
CA PRO A 98 -4.34 6.15 13.36
C PRO A 98 -5.32 7.24 13.79
N ARG A 99 -5.10 7.89 14.95
CA ARG A 99 -5.95 8.99 15.44
C ARG A 99 -5.88 10.22 14.53
N ILE A 100 -4.72 10.49 13.93
CA ILE A 100 -4.57 11.61 12.98
C ILE A 100 -5.46 11.38 11.76
N LEU A 101 -5.43 10.18 11.18
CA LEU A 101 -6.27 9.88 10.02
C LEU A 101 -7.76 9.95 10.36
N ALA A 102 -8.17 9.43 11.53
CA ALA A 102 -9.56 9.50 11.98
C ALA A 102 -10.04 10.96 12.14
N GLU A 103 -9.19 11.85 12.67
CA GLU A 103 -9.52 13.27 12.78
C GLU A 103 -9.58 13.98 11.42
N VAL A 104 -8.67 13.64 10.48
CA VAL A 104 -8.76 14.14 9.10
C VAL A 104 -10.10 13.74 8.48
N GLU A 105 -10.49 12.46 8.60
CA GLU A 105 -11.75 11.96 8.07
C GLU A 105 -12.96 12.65 8.70
N ARG A 106 -12.94 12.87 10.02
CA ARG A 106 -13.98 13.60 10.74
C ARG A 106 -14.10 15.05 10.26
N ILE A 107 -12.99 15.76 10.08
CA ILE A 107 -12.96 17.16 9.65
C ILE A 107 -13.42 17.31 8.19
N LYS A 108 -13.01 16.38 7.31
CA LYS A 108 -13.38 16.42 5.89
C LYS A 108 -14.75 15.81 5.60
N GLY A 109 -15.33 15.06 6.55
CA GLY A 109 -16.61 14.37 6.38
C GLY A 109 -16.50 13.08 5.56
N GLY A 110 -15.34 12.43 5.56
CA GLY A 110 -15.06 11.22 4.79
C GLY A 110 -13.59 11.07 4.44
N ASN A 111 -13.26 10.03 3.67
CA ASN A 111 -11.89 9.80 3.24
C ASN A 111 -11.38 10.99 2.39
N PRO A 112 -10.33 11.71 2.82
CA PRO A 112 -9.90 12.95 2.16
C PRO A 112 -9.51 12.73 0.70
N TYR A 113 -8.87 11.60 0.40
CA TYR A 113 -8.42 11.29 -0.95
C TYR A 113 -9.59 10.90 -1.86
N ALA A 114 -10.57 10.14 -1.35
CA ALA A 114 -11.79 9.84 -2.10
C ALA A 114 -12.58 11.11 -2.43
N LEU A 115 -12.74 12.02 -1.47
CA LEU A 115 -13.42 13.30 -1.67
C LEU A 115 -12.70 14.15 -2.74
N PHE A 116 -11.38 14.27 -2.64
CA PHE A 116 -10.57 14.95 -3.65
C PHE A 116 -10.74 14.35 -5.05
N LEU A 117 -10.73 13.02 -5.17
CA LEU A 117 -10.94 12.36 -6.46
C LEU A 117 -12.37 12.57 -6.99
N LYS A 118 -13.38 12.60 -6.12
CA LYS A 118 -14.76 12.92 -6.51
C LYS A 118 -14.87 14.35 -7.07
N GLU A 119 -14.13 15.30 -6.50
CA GLU A 119 -14.07 16.67 -7.03
C GLU A 119 -13.36 16.73 -8.39
N GLN A 120 -12.28 15.97 -8.58
CA GLN A 120 -11.56 15.94 -9.86
C GLN A 120 -12.30 15.17 -10.96
N PHE A 121 -13.09 14.15 -10.60
CA PHE A 121 -13.79 13.25 -11.52
C PHE A 121 -15.25 13.04 -11.07
N PRO A 122 -16.10 14.08 -11.12
CA PRO A 122 -17.45 14.03 -10.57
C PRO A 122 -18.34 12.97 -11.23
N ASP A 123 -18.18 12.73 -12.53
CA ASP A 123 -19.02 11.81 -13.30
C ASP A 123 -18.50 10.37 -13.25
N ASP A 124 -17.18 10.18 -13.20
CA ASP A 124 -16.56 8.86 -13.27
C ASP A 124 -16.31 8.23 -11.89
N PHE A 125 -16.04 9.05 -10.86
CA PHE A 125 -15.63 8.54 -9.56
C PHE A 125 -16.81 7.95 -8.78
N ASP A 126 -16.61 6.70 -8.36
CA ASP A 126 -17.58 5.86 -7.67
C ASP A 126 -17.05 5.58 -6.26
N MET A 127 -17.68 6.20 -5.27
CA MET A 127 -17.34 6.05 -3.86
C MET A 127 -17.38 4.57 -3.43
N ALA A 128 -18.37 3.81 -3.89
CA ALA A 128 -18.50 2.40 -3.53
C ALA A 128 -17.37 1.57 -4.14
N ALA A 129 -16.92 1.90 -5.36
CA ALA A 129 -15.77 1.25 -5.97
C ALA A 129 -14.44 1.59 -5.26
N PHE A 130 -14.29 2.84 -4.77
CA PHE A 130 -13.16 3.22 -3.92
C PHE A 130 -13.15 2.41 -2.63
N GLU A 131 -14.26 2.42 -1.88
CA GLU A 131 -14.38 1.73 -0.58
C GLU A 131 -14.24 0.21 -0.72
N GLY A 132 -14.83 -0.36 -1.77
CA GLY A 132 -14.70 -1.78 -2.09
C GLY A 132 -13.24 -2.20 -2.31
N ARG A 133 -12.45 -1.37 -3.02
CA ARG A 133 -11.01 -1.62 -3.17
C ARG A 133 -10.30 -1.57 -1.82
N GLU A 134 -10.54 -0.53 -1.01
CA GLU A 134 -9.87 -0.39 0.29
C GLU A 134 -10.18 -1.57 1.23
N LEU A 135 -11.43 -2.05 1.20
CA LEU A 135 -11.83 -3.24 1.96
C LEU A 135 -11.12 -4.50 1.46
N GLN A 136 -11.07 -4.70 0.13
CA GLN A 136 -10.36 -5.82 -0.46
C GLN A 136 -8.87 -5.80 -0.09
N ALA A 137 -8.21 -4.63 -0.19
CA ALA A 137 -6.80 -4.49 0.17
C ALA A 137 -6.53 -4.83 1.65
N LYS A 138 -7.44 -4.43 2.57
CA LYS A 138 -7.36 -4.79 3.98
C LYS A 138 -7.50 -6.30 4.20
N GLN A 139 -8.50 -6.92 3.56
CA GLN A 139 -8.72 -8.37 3.66
C GLN A 139 -7.53 -9.18 3.13
N GLU A 140 -6.96 -8.77 2.00
CA GLU A 140 -5.77 -9.41 1.42
C GLU A 140 -4.55 -9.25 2.33
N ALA A 141 -4.36 -8.08 2.95
CA ALA A 141 -3.28 -7.86 3.90
C ALA A 141 -3.42 -8.74 5.16
N GLU A 142 -4.62 -8.84 5.71
CA GLU A 142 -4.93 -9.72 6.85
C GLU A 142 -4.72 -11.19 6.49
N GLN A 143 -5.15 -11.62 5.30
CA GLN A 143 -4.94 -12.99 4.84
C GLN A 143 -3.44 -13.28 4.67
N LYS A 144 -2.69 -12.40 4.02
CA LYS A 144 -1.22 -12.53 3.88
C LYS A 144 -0.53 -12.60 5.24
N GLN A 145 -0.99 -11.84 6.23
CA GLN A 145 -0.47 -11.90 7.60
C GLN A 145 -0.76 -13.27 8.24
N LYS A 146 -2.01 -13.75 8.14
CA LYS A 146 -2.41 -15.09 8.65
C LYS A 146 -1.62 -16.21 7.99
N GLU A 147 -1.42 -16.14 6.67
CA GLU A 147 -0.60 -17.10 5.93
C GLU A 147 0.87 -17.05 6.34
N ALA A 148 1.44 -15.86 6.53
CA ALA A 148 2.80 -15.69 7.02
C ALA A 148 2.98 -16.25 8.44
N GLU A 149 2.01 -16.04 9.32
CA GLU A 149 2.00 -16.60 10.68
C GLU A 149 1.85 -18.13 10.65
N ALA A 150 0.99 -18.67 9.78
CA ALA A 150 0.81 -20.11 9.60
C ALA A 150 2.08 -20.80 9.08
N ARG A 151 2.92 -20.10 8.32
CA ARG A 151 4.23 -20.59 7.83
C ARG A 151 5.32 -20.57 8.89
N LEU A 152 5.09 -20.00 10.08
CA LEU A 152 6.07 -20.04 11.16
C LEU A 152 6.28 -21.49 11.64
N PRO A 153 7.54 -21.93 11.85
CA PRO A 153 7.82 -23.28 12.32
C PRO A 153 7.22 -23.48 13.71
N ARG A 154 6.54 -24.61 13.91
CA ARG A 154 5.98 -24.97 15.22
C ARG A 154 6.90 -25.94 15.93
N CYS A 155 7.05 -25.75 17.24
CA CYS A 155 7.82 -26.67 18.07
C CYS A 155 7.16 -28.06 18.03
N PRO A 156 7.87 -29.12 17.62
CA PRO A 156 7.31 -30.47 17.53
C PRO A 156 6.93 -31.06 18.90
N ARG A 157 7.37 -30.44 20.01
CA ARG A 157 7.05 -30.87 21.37
C ARG A 157 5.82 -30.16 21.97
N CYS A 158 5.63 -28.88 21.68
CA CYS A 158 4.63 -28.06 22.40
C CYS A 158 3.78 -27.15 21.49
N GLY A 159 3.97 -27.19 20.17
CA GLY A 159 3.21 -26.40 19.20
C GLY A 159 3.54 -24.90 19.14
N SER A 160 4.39 -24.40 20.03
CA SER A 160 4.78 -22.97 20.08
C SER A 160 5.44 -22.51 18.77
N THR A 161 5.12 -21.30 18.33
CA THR A 161 5.78 -20.58 17.22
C THR A 161 6.92 -19.67 17.69
N ASP A 162 7.13 -19.56 19.01
CA ASP A 162 8.24 -18.82 19.61
C ASP A 162 9.56 -19.62 19.49
N ILE A 163 10.15 -19.52 18.29
CA ILE A 163 11.31 -20.31 17.86
C ILE A 163 12.51 -19.40 17.60
N ARG A 164 13.59 -19.65 18.33
CA ARG A 164 14.90 -19.06 18.06
C ARG A 164 15.63 -19.84 16.97
N LYS A 165 16.10 -19.12 15.94
CA LYS A 165 16.95 -19.63 14.85
C LYS A 165 18.41 -19.36 15.19
N TRP A 166 19.29 -20.34 14.99
CA TRP A 166 20.72 -20.18 15.20
C TRP A 166 21.51 -21.11 14.29
N TYR A 167 22.79 -20.80 14.07
CA TYR A 167 23.69 -21.55 13.22
C TYR A 167 24.71 -22.29 14.07
N ALA A 168 24.80 -23.61 13.89
CA ALA A 168 25.76 -24.46 14.59
C ALA A 168 26.86 -24.90 13.62
N PRO A 169 28.15 -24.81 13.95
CA PRO A 169 29.19 -25.39 13.11
C PRO A 169 29.04 -26.93 13.09
N ILE A 170 29.12 -27.53 11.90
CA ILE A 170 29.21 -29.00 11.78
C ILE A 170 30.64 -29.45 12.12
N ASN A 171 31.62 -28.70 11.62
CA ASN A 171 33.05 -28.90 11.86
C ASN A 171 33.73 -27.53 11.95
N VAL A 172 34.45 -27.29 13.05
CA VAL A 172 35.15 -26.02 13.33
C VAL A 172 36.22 -25.66 12.29
N ASN A 173 36.74 -26.63 11.54
CA ASN A 173 37.82 -26.41 10.58
C ASN A 173 37.34 -26.03 9.17
N ASN A 174 36.08 -26.33 8.82
CA ASN A 174 35.62 -26.23 7.43
C ASN A 174 34.65 -25.06 7.18
N GLY A 175 34.30 -24.29 8.21
CA GLY A 175 33.39 -23.13 8.08
C GLY A 175 31.95 -23.49 7.69
N VAL A 176 31.57 -24.77 7.73
CA VAL A 176 30.22 -25.23 7.37
C VAL A 176 29.29 -25.13 8.56
N TYR A 177 28.19 -24.39 8.41
CA TYR A 177 27.16 -24.20 9.43
C TYR A 177 25.85 -24.85 9.04
N VAL A 178 25.15 -25.45 10.03
CA VAL A 178 23.77 -25.92 9.89
C VAL A 178 22.81 -25.01 10.64
N LYS A 179 21.67 -24.75 10.01
CA LYS A 179 20.58 -24.04 10.64
C LYS A 179 19.87 -24.94 11.65
N ARG A 180 19.83 -24.52 12.90
CA ARG A 180 19.10 -25.17 13.99
C ARG A 180 18.00 -24.27 14.53
N LEU A 181 16.97 -24.91 15.07
CA LEU A 181 15.80 -24.30 15.67
C LEU A 181 15.73 -24.72 17.13
N SER A 182 15.44 -23.77 18.02
CA SER A 182 15.17 -24.04 19.43
C SER A 182 13.90 -23.35 19.89
N CYS A 183 13.04 -24.04 20.63
CA CYS A 183 11.82 -23.47 21.19
C CYS A 183 12.12 -22.73 22.48
N ASN A 184 11.80 -21.44 22.55
CA ASN A 184 12.00 -20.63 23.75
C ASN A 184 11.06 -21.06 24.90
N LYS A 185 9.89 -21.61 24.58
CA LYS A 185 8.90 -22.07 25.58
C LYS A 185 9.28 -23.37 26.29
N CYS A 186 9.82 -24.36 25.58
CA CYS A 186 10.07 -25.70 26.15
C CYS A 186 11.52 -26.21 26.00
N GLY A 187 12.41 -25.40 25.43
CA GLY A 187 13.84 -25.71 25.25
C GLY A 187 14.15 -26.77 24.20
N LYS A 188 13.15 -27.35 23.52
CA LYS A 188 13.39 -28.39 22.50
C LYS A 188 14.20 -27.81 21.34
N THR A 189 15.22 -28.53 20.90
CA THR A 189 16.06 -28.19 19.74
C THR A 189 15.88 -29.22 18.62
N TRP A 190 15.84 -28.78 17.37
CA TRP A 190 15.75 -29.62 16.16
C TRP A 190 16.42 -28.95 14.95
N MET A 191 16.59 -29.69 13.86
CA MET A 191 17.11 -29.16 12.59
C MET A 191 15.96 -28.64 11.72
N SER A 192 16.20 -27.53 11.02
CA SER A 192 15.23 -26.94 10.08
C SER A 192 15.18 -27.70 8.76
#